data_AF-A0A3C0C6D8-F1
#
_entry.id   AF-A0A3C0C6D8-F1
#
_cell.length_a   1.000
_cell.length_b   1.000
_cell.length_c   1.000
_cell.angle_alpha   90.00
_cell.angle_beta   90.00
_cell.angle_gamma   90.00
#
_symmetry.space_group_name_H-M   'P 1'
#
loop_
_entity.id
_entity.type
_entity.pdbx_description
1 polymer ?
#
loop_
_entity_poly.entity_id
_entity_poly.type
_entity_poly.pdbx_seq_one_letter_code
_entity_poly.pdbx_strand_id
1 'polypeptide(L)' 'MVAFCIILVMAGMAMAADTVKIGVYLPVTGGNAIGGQLELDGVKLAHKEAPTVLGKKVE' A
#
# COMPACT_ATOMS: atom_id res chain seq x y z
N MET A 1 -2.82 38.53 2.01
CA MET A 1 -3.56 37.63 1.09
C MET A 1 -2.63 36.68 0.35
N VAL A 2 -1.62 37.17 -0.39
CA VAL A 2 -0.67 36.31 -1.15
C VAL A 2 0.15 35.36 -0.26
N ALA A 3 0.63 35.82 0.90
CA ALA A 3 1.38 34.97 1.85
C ALA A 3 0.54 33.79 2.39
N PHE A 4 -0.77 34.00 2.59
CA PHE A 4 -1.68 32.93 3.05
C PHE A 4 -1.90 31.86 1.96
N CYS A 5 -1.99 32.28 0.70
CA CYS A 5 -2.08 31.35 -0.43
C CYS A 5 -0.81 30.51 -0.59
N ILE A 6 0.38 31.08 -0.36
CA ILE A 6 1.65 30.33 -0.45
C ILE A 6 1.75 29.26 0.64
N ILE A 7 1.31 29.55 1.85
CA ILE A 7 1.32 28.60 2.97
C ILE A 7 0.39 27.40 2.69
N LEU A 8 -0.79 27.64 2.10
CA LEU A 8 -1.71 26.57 1.72
C LEU A 8 -1.14 25.66 0.61
N VAL A 9 -0.43 26.23 -0.36
CA VAL A 9 0.19 25.45 -1.45
C VAL A 9 1.35 24.60 -0.93
N MET A 10 2.19 25.11 -0.02
CA MET A 10 3.27 24.33 0.58
C MET A 10 2.73 23.23 1.52
N ALA A 11 1.66 23.50 2.26
CA ALA A 11 1.00 22.49 3.10
C ALA A 11 0.42 21.33 2.27
N GLY A 12 -0.10 21.61 1.06
CA GLY A 12 -0.60 20.59 0.15
C GLY A 12 0.49 19.66 -0.42
N MET A 13 1.72 20.15 -0.60
CA MET A 13 2.82 19.34 -1.13
C MET A 13 3.43 18.36 -0.12
N ALA A 14 3.26 18.61 1.18
CA ALA A 14 3.76 17.75 2.25
C ALA A 14 2.92 16.47 2.47
N MET A 15 1.74 16.38 1.86
CA MET A 15 0.83 15.23 2.00
C MET A 15 1.12 14.15 0.94
N ALA A 16 2.37 13.72 0.80
CA ALA A 16 2.67 12.52 0.02
C ALA A 16 2.27 11.30 0.84
N ALA A 17 1.42 10.42 0.30
CA ALA A 17 1.05 9.19 0.99
C ALA A 17 2.30 8.35 1.30
N ASP A 18 2.56 8.18 2.60
CA ASP A 18 3.67 7.39 3.17
C ASP A 18 3.56 5.88 2.88
N THR A 19 2.35 5.44 2.51
CA THR A 19 2.04 4.03 2.27
C THR A 19 1.63 3.78 0.82
N VAL A 20 2.22 2.74 0.22
CA VAL A 20 1.83 2.15 -1.06
C VAL A 20 0.82 1.03 -0.80
N LYS A 21 -0.39 1.20 -1.32
CA LYS A 21 -1.46 0.19 -1.18
C LYS A 21 -1.41 -0.81 -2.33
N ILE A 22 -1.32 -2.10 -2.04
CA ILE A 22 -1.30 -3.19 -3.01
C ILE A 22 -2.52 -4.08 -2.80
N GLY A 23 -3.46 -4.02 -3.74
CA GLY A 23 -4.62 -4.91 -3.75
C GLY A 23 -4.24 -6.31 -4.24
N VAL A 24 -4.61 -7.33 -3.45
CA VAL A 24 -4.28 -8.73 -3.70
C VAL A 24 -5.59 -9.47 -4.00
N TYR A 25 -5.85 -9.74 -5.28
CA TYR A 25 -7.12 -10.33 -5.75
C TYR A 25 -6.96 -11.84 -5.98
N LEU A 26 -7.44 -12.65 -5.04
CA LEU A 26 -7.34 -14.10 -5.09
C LEU A 26 -8.65 -14.82 -4.72
N PRO A 27 -8.91 -15.99 -5.30
CA PRO A 27 -10.05 -16.82 -4.95
C PRO A 27 -9.74 -17.58 -3.65
N VAL A 28 -9.92 -16.93 -2.50
CA VAL A 28 -9.75 -17.54 -1.16
C VAL A 28 -11.01 -18.27 -0.67
N THR A 29 -12.05 -18.35 -1.51
CA THR A 29 -13.31 -19.05 -1.23
C THR A 29 -13.76 -19.87 -2.46
N GLY A 30 -14.72 -20.77 -2.27
CA GLY A 30 -15.21 -21.66 -3.33
C GLY A 30 -14.26 -22.83 -3.61
N GLY A 31 -14.43 -23.49 -4.77
CA GLY A 31 -13.68 -24.71 -5.12
C GLY A 31 -12.16 -24.53 -5.23
N ASN A 32 -11.69 -23.31 -5.49
CA ASN A 32 -10.27 -22.98 -5.65
C ASN A 32 -9.65 -22.29 -4.43
N ALA A 33 -10.37 -22.24 -3.30
CA ALA A 33 -9.96 -21.55 -2.07
C ALA A 33 -8.57 -21.94 -1.57
N ILE A 34 -8.20 -23.22 -1.70
CA ILE A 34 -6.92 -23.75 -1.21
C ILE A 34 -5.74 -23.12 -1.98
N GLY A 35 -5.85 -23.01 -3.30
CA GLY A 35 -4.83 -22.36 -4.12
C GLY A 35 -4.69 -20.88 -3.75
N GLY A 36 -5.81 -20.17 -3.70
CA GLY A 36 -5.82 -18.75 -3.34
C GLY A 36 -5.31 -18.48 -1.92
N GLN A 37 -5.54 -19.38 -0.97
CA GLN A 37 -5.03 -19.27 0.39
C GLN A 37 -3.52 -19.48 0.46
N LEU A 38 -2.97 -20.47 -0.26
CA LEU A 38 -1.54 -20.72 -0.36
C LEU A 38 -0.80 -19.51 -0.95
N GLU A 39 -1.35 -18.95 -2.02
CA GLU A 39 -0.80 -17.75 -2.65
C GLU A 39 -0.89 -16.53 -1.71
N LEU A 40 -1.99 -16.34 -0.98
CA LEU A 40 -2.14 -15.27 0.00
C LEU A 40 -1.09 -15.36 1.11
N ASP A 41 -0.79 -16.57 1.60
CA ASP A 41 0.20 -16.77 2.65
C ASP A 41 1.63 -16.52 2.13
N GLY A 42 1.91 -16.83 0.87
CA GLY A 42 3.13 -16.43 0.17
C GLY A 42 3.27 -14.91 0.07
N VAL A 43 2.20 -14.19 -0.31
CA VAL A 43 2.20 -12.72 -0.37
C VAL A 43 2.43 -12.11 1.02
N LYS A 44 1.81 -12.66 2.07
CA LYS A 44 2.08 -12.21 3.45
C LYS A 44 3.52 -12.45 3.88
N LEU A 45 4.13 -13.56 3.46
CA LEU A 45 5.54 -13.82 3.72
C LEU A 45 6.43 -12.80 3.01
N ALA A 46 6.19 -12.56 1.72
CA ALA A 46 6.91 -11.53 0.96
C ALA A 46 6.77 -10.14 1.58
N HIS A 47 5.58 -9.79 2.10
CA HIS A 47 5.38 -8.52 2.82
C HIS A 47 6.18 -8.42 4.12
N LYS A 48 6.38 -9.54 4.84
CA LYS A 48 7.24 -9.58 6.04
C LYS A 48 8.71 -9.42 5.69
N GLU A 49 9.16 -10.03 4.58
CA GLU A 49 10.56 -9.97 4.14
C GLU A 49 10.92 -8.64 3.46
N ALA A 50 9.99 -8.07 2.69
CA ALA A 50 10.14 -6.82 1.96
C ALA A 50 8.96 -5.86 2.24
N PRO A 51 8.91 -5.24 3.44
CA PRO A 51 7.79 -4.40 3.86
C PRO A 51 7.80 -2.99 3.22
N THR A 52 8.87 -2.63 2.50
CA THR A 52 9.04 -1.29 1.93
C THR A 52 9.42 -1.33 0.47
N VAL A 53 8.93 -0.35 -0.29
CA VAL A 53 9.29 -0.14 -1.69
C VAL A 53 9.58 1.35 -1.89
N LEU A 54 10.75 1.68 -2.45
CA LEU A 54 11.19 3.06 -2.65
C LEU A 54 11.11 3.93 -1.37
N GLY A 55 11.37 3.32 -0.21
CA GLY A 55 11.30 3.99 1.11
C GLY A 55 9.91 4.18 1.69
N LYS A 56 8.85 3.69 1.02
CA LYS A 56 7.46 3.74 1.49
C LYS A 56 7.00 2.40 2.04
N LYS A 57 6.14 2.40 3.05
CA LYS A 57 5.54 1.19 3.61
C LYS A 57 4.54 0.58 2.61
N VAL A 58 4.46 -0.75 2.52
CA VAL A 58 3.44 -1.44 1.74
C VAL A 58 2.25 -1.85 2.63
N GLU A 59 1.01 -1.75 2.14
CA GLU A 59 -0.21 -2.25 2.82
C GLU A 59 -1.20 -2.91 1.86
#